data_AF-A0A972ZZH6-F1
#
_entry.id   AF-A0A972ZZH6-F1
#
_cell.length_a   1.000
_cell.length_b   1.000
_cell.length_c   1.000
_cell.angle_alpha   90.00
_cell.angle_beta   90.00
_cell.angle_gamma   90.00
#
_symmetry.space_group_name_H-M   'P 1'
#
loop_
_entity.id
_entity.type
_entity.pdbx_description
1 polymer ?
#
loop_
_entity_poly.entity_id
_entity_poly.type
_entity_poly.pdbx_seq_one_letter_code
_entity_poly.pdbx_strand_id
1 'polypeptide(L)'
;MSLAFSLEGAKAKVTPAESTAFDPAGAHVFKEVEGTVAVEAEYFAAQTHDTVRKWYVTSSKHTAEVMPDGDGSHANSASGSAYVEILPDTRRTHADKLTAGQNFSNEAGHMAILIYPVQITTPGRYYVWVRAYSTGSEDNGLHVGIDGEWPASGQRLQWCDGKNTWHWESKQRTEKVHCGEPYKIYIDVEEPGLHTIEFSMREDGFEFDKWLMTLEREFKRPDDTGPAQRT
;
A
#
# COMPACT_ATOMS: atom_id res chain seq x y z
N MET A 1 -3.30 18.60 -61.82
CA MET A 1 -2.53 17.47 -61.25
C MET A 1 -2.23 17.84 -59.81
N SER A 2 -3.17 17.62 -58.88
CA SER A 2 -3.46 16.35 -58.18
C SER A 2 -2.22 15.75 -57.53
N LEU A 3 -2.14 15.83 -56.20
CA LEU A 3 -2.22 14.66 -55.30
C LEU A 3 -2.16 15.14 -53.85
N ALA A 4 -3.33 15.13 -53.20
CA ALA A 4 -3.44 15.17 -51.74
C ALA A 4 -3.33 13.71 -51.24
N PHE A 5 -2.35 13.40 -50.40
CA PHE A 5 -2.27 12.13 -49.69
C PHE A 5 -3.01 12.28 -48.36
N SER A 6 -4.19 11.67 -48.26
CA SER A 6 -4.90 11.46 -47.00
C SER A 6 -4.29 10.23 -46.32
N LEU A 7 -3.66 10.41 -45.17
CA LEU A 7 -3.24 9.33 -44.29
C LEU A 7 -4.37 9.06 -43.30
N GLU A 8 -5.32 8.22 -43.71
CA GLU A 8 -6.22 7.56 -42.76
C GLU A 8 -5.45 6.46 -42.03
N GLY A 9 -4.94 6.80 -40.85
CA GLY A 9 -4.38 5.84 -39.92
C GLY A 9 -5.45 4.85 -39.48
N ALA A 10 -5.26 3.58 -39.82
CA ALA A 10 -6.07 2.49 -39.31
C ALA A 10 -6.05 2.50 -37.78
N LYS A 11 -7.21 2.66 -37.15
CA LYS A 11 -7.38 2.42 -35.72
C LYS A 11 -7.09 0.94 -35.47
N ALA A 12 -5.95 0.64 -34.86
CA ALA A 12 -5.69 -0.67 -34.31
C ALA A 12 -6.81 -1.00 -33.31
N LYS A 13 -7.47 -2.15 -33.52
CA LYS A 13 -8.32 -2.74 -32.49
C LYS A 13 -7.41 -3.08 -31.32
N VAL A 14 -7.49 -2.27 -30.25
CA VAL A 14 -6.93 -2.62 -28.96
C VAL A 14 -7.76 -3.79 -28.45
N THR A 15 -7.18 -4.98 -28.47
CA THR A 15 -7.72 -6.13 -27.75
C THR A 15 -7.73 -5.75 -26.27
N PRO A 16 -8.83 -5.95 -25.52
CA PRO A 16 -8.81 -5.75 -24.07
C PRO A 16 -7.67 -6.61 -23.49
N ALA A 17 -6.86 -6.02 -22.61
CA ALA A 17 -5.91 -6.78 -21.82
C ALA A 17 -6.67 -7.93 -21.12
N GLU A 18 -6.10 -9.13 -21.12
CA GLU A 18 -6.63 -10.24 -20.32
C GLU A 18 -6.86 -9.75 -18.89
N SER A 19 -8.03 -10.02 -18.32
CA SER A 19 -8.37 -9.54 -16.99
C SER A 19 -7.33 -10.06 -15.99
N THR A 20 -6.64 -9.14 -15.31
CA THR A 20 -5.75 -9.40 -14.17
C THR A 20 -6.52 -9.81 -12.91
N ALA A 21 -7.70 -10.41 -13.08
CA ALA A 21 -8.57 -10.78 -11.97
C ALA A 21 -7.83 -11.79 -11.10
N PHE A 22 -7.51 -11.37 -9.88
CA PHE A 22 -6.89 -12.19 -8.86
C PHE A 22 -7.77 -13.43 -8.60
N ASP A 23 -7.17 -14.63 -8.63
CA ASP A 23 -7.85 -15.88 -8.25
C ASP A 23 -7.69 -16.10 -6.73
N PRO A 24 -8.78 -16.00 -5.93
CA PRO A 24 -8.72 -16.15 -4.49
C PRO A 24 -8.56 -17.60 -4.02
N ALA A 25 -8.49 -18.59 -4.91
CA ALA A 25 -8.38 -19.99 -4.52
C ALA A 25 -7.14 -20.27 -3.65
N GLY A 26 -7.38 -20.50 -2.34
CA GLY A 26 -6.34 -20.79 -1.35
C GLY A 26 -5.79 -19.59 -0.58
N ALA A 27 -6.24 -18.36 -0.91
CA ALA A 27 -5.87 -17.16 -0.19
C ALA A 27 -6.66 -16.98 1.11
N HIS A 28 -6.06 -16.30 2.09
CA HIS A 28 -6.80 -15.77 3.23
C HIS A 28 -7.72 -14.66 2.75
N VAL A 29 -9.03 -14.86 2.87
CA VAL A 29 -10.03 -13.83 2.59
C VAL A 29 -10.41 -13.17 3.91
N PHE A 30 -10.21 -11.86 4.00
CA PHE A 30 -10.59 -11.10 5.19
C PHE A 30 -12.04 -10.65 5.12
N LYS A 31 -12.64 -10.33 6.27
CA LYS A 31 -14.03 -9.92 6.37
C LYS A 31 -14.18 -8.53 6.94
N GLU A 32 -15.02 -7.75 6.31
CA GLU A 32 -15.60 -6.55 6.90
C GLU A 32 -16.60 -6.94 8.00
N VAL A 33 -16.49 -6.26 9.15
CA VAL A 33 -17.38 -6.42 10.29
C VAL A 33 -17.72 -5.02 10.82
N GLU A 34 -19.01 -4.68 10.81
CA GLU A 34 -19.54 -3.42 11.35
C GLU A 34 -18.84 -2.18 10.76
N GLY A 35 -18.61 -2.20 9.45
CA GLY A 35 -17.99 -1.11 8.70
C GLY A 35 -16.47 -1.03 8.89
N THR A 36 -15.82 -2.07 9.41
CA THR A 36 -14.36 -2.08 9.64
C THR A 36 -13.72 -3.36 9.11
N VAL A 37 -12.55 -3.21 8.49
CA VAL A 37 -11.63 -4.29 8.11
C VAL A 37 -10.28 -3.99 8.74
N ALA A 38 -9.60 -5.01 9.27
CA ALA A 38 -8.23 -4.91 9.77
C ALA A 38 -7.45 -6.17 9.37
N VAL A 39 -6.18 -6.02 9.02
CA VAL A 39 -5.35 -7.09 8.44
C VAL A 39 -3.89 -6.89 8.79
N GLU A 40 -3.21 -7.93 9.29
CA GLU A 40 -1.75 -7.92 9.44
C GLU A 40 -1.08 -7.96 8.06
N ALA A 41 -0.07 -7.13 7.85
CA ALA A 41 0.48 -6.88 6.52
C ALA A 41 1.15 -8.13 5.92
N GLU A 42 1.70 -9.04 6.72
CA GLU A 42 2.34 -10.28 6.28
C GLU A 42 1.37 -11.32 5.70
N TYR A 43 0.05 -11.12 5.82
CA TYR A 43 -0.96 -12.02 5.25
C TYR A 43 -1.45 -11.59 3.86
N PHE A 44 -0.62 -10.90 3.08
CA PHE A 44 -0.92 -10.64 1.66
C PHE A 44 -1.08 -11.97 0.89
N ALA A 45 -2.05 -12.03 -0.01
CA ALA A 45 -2.29 -13.23 -0.80
C ALA A 45 -1.30 -13.36 -1.97
N ALA A 46 -0.90 -12.23 -2.53
CA ALA A 46 0.05 -12.16 -3.63
C ALA A 46 0.83 -10.84 -3.57
N GLN A 47 1.99 -10.84 -4.23
CA GLN A 47 2.69 -9.61 -4.57
C GLN A 47 3.06 -9.59 -6.05
N THR A 48 3.11 -8.40 -6.65
CA THR A 48 3.42 -8.21 -8.07
C THR A 48 4.31 -6.99 -8.29
N HIS A 49 4.80 -6.81 -9.53
CA HIS A 49 5.70 -5.71 -9.91
C HIS A 49 6.95 -5.64 -9.02
N ASP A 50 7.50 -6.81 -8.69
CA ASP A 50 8.51 -7.01 -7.65
C ASP A 50 9.94 -7.24 -8.18
N THR A 51 10.20 -6.83 -9.43
CA THR A 51 11.48 -7.06 -10.11
C THR A 51 12.59 -6.09 -9.68
N VAL A 52 12.22 -4.90 -9.21
CA VAL A 52 13.16 -3.85 -8.79
C VAL A 52 13.21 -3.70 -7.27
N ARG A 53 12.05 -3.80 -6.63
CA ARG A 53 11.85 -3.79 -5.17
C ARG A 53 10.82 -4.85 -4.84
N LYS A 54 10.98 -5.47 -3.68
CA LYS A 54 10.15 -6.59 -3.28
C LYS A 54 9.82 -6.49 -1.80
N TRP A 55 8.62 -6.94 -1.43
CA TRP A 55 8.21 -7.06 -0.04
C TRP A 55 8.73 -8.37 0.55
N TYR A 56 9.41 -8.27 1.68
CA TYR A 56 9.91 -9.40 2.44
C TYR A 56 9.27 -9.42 3.82
N VAL A 57 8.86 -10.62 4.26
CA VAL A 57 8.34 -10.81 5.61
C VAL A 57 9.50 -10.87 6.59
N THR A 58 9.48 -9.98 7.58
CA THR A 58 10.40 -9.97 8.72
C THR A 58 9.63 -10.33 9.98
N SER A 59 10.16 -11.24 10.79
CA SER A 59 9.52 -11.76 12.00
C SER A 59 10.57 -12.02 13.09
N SER A 60 10.11 -12.24 14.32
CA SER A 60 10.98 -12.63 15.44
C SER A 60 11.83 -13.90 15.20
N LYS A 61 11.49 -14.71 14.17
CA LYS A 61 12.17 -15.96 13.84
C LYS A 61 12.98 -15.90 12.54
N HIS A 62 12.74 -14.90 11.70
CA HIS A 62 13.30 -14.82 10.36
C HIS A 62 13.30 -13.37 9.87
N THR A 63 14.46 -12.91 9.42
CA THR A 63 14.65 -11.64 8.70
C THR A 63 15.26 -11.96 7.34
N ALA A 64 14.83 -11.25 6.30
CA ALA A 64 15.38 -11.44 4.97
C ALA A 64 16.84 -10.98 4.89
N GLU A 65 17.69 -11.76 4.22
CA GLU A 65 19.11 -11.42 4.02
C GLU A 65 19.32 -10.58 2.74
N VAL A 66 18.52 -9.53 2.55
CA VAL A 66 18.58 -8.68 1.35
C VAL A 66 19.30 -7.38 1.69
N MET A 67 20.34 -7.06 0.92
CA MET A 67 21.16 -5.86 1.14
C MET A 67 21.09 -4.89 -0.06
N PRO A 68 21.27 -3.58 0.16
CA PRO A 68 21.33 -2.92 1.47
C PRO A 68 20.00 -3.01 2.24
N ASP A 69 20.15 -3.23 3.54
CA ASP A 69 19.15 -3.05 4.60
C ASP A 69 19.94 -2.37 5.72
N GLY A 70 19.52 -1.16 6.08
CA GLY A 70 20.24 -0.34 7.05
C GLY A 70 19.59 -0.27 8.41
N ASP A 71 18.43 -0.91 8.58
CA ASP A 71 17.76 -0.98 9.86
C ASP A 71 18.07 -2.30 10.57
N GLY A 72 17.50 -2.46 11.76
CA GLY A 72 17.52 -3.73 12.45
C GLY A 72 16.08 -4.18 12.64
N SER A 73 15.85 -5.47 12.76
CA SER A 73 14.48 -5.99 12.86
C SER A 73 13.66 -5.37 13.99
N HIS A 74 12.50 -4.80 13.66
CA HIS A 74 11.53 -4.27 14.62
C HIS A 74 10.42 -5.28 14.99
N ALA A 75 10.57 -6.54 14.57
CA ALA A 75 9.50 -7.55 14.62
C ALA A 75 9.02 -7.86 16.04
N ASN A 76 9.87 -7.77 17.06
CA ASN A 76 9.47 -8.04 18.46
C ASN A 76 8.41 -7.08 19.01
N SER A 77 8.25 -5.92 18.37
CA SER A 77 7.27 -4.89 18.77
C SER A 77 6.13 -4.71 17.77
N ALA A 78 6.23 -5.39 16.61
CA ALA A 78 5.19 -5.44 15.60
C ALA A 78 3.97 -6.24 16.10
N SER A 79 2.80 -5.93 15.57
CA SER A 79 1.62 -6.77 15.71
C SER A 79 1.93 -8.17 15.16
N GLY A 80 1.42 -9.23 15.80
CA GLY A 80 1.74 -10.61 15.39
C GLY A 80 3.22 -11.03 15.50
N SER A 81 4.11 -10.13 15.96
CA SER A 81 5.57 -10.28 15.91
C SER A 81 6.16 -10.45 14.50
N ALA A 82 5.53 -9.83 13.50
CA ALA A 82 5.98 -9.79 12.12
C ALA A 82 5.50 -8.53 11.39
N TYR A 83 6.17 -8.19 10.30
CA TYR A 83 5.83 -7.09 9.39
C TYR A 83 6.38 -7.41 8.00
N VAL A 84 6.08 -6.58 7.02
CA VAL A 84 6.69 -6.64 5.68
C VAL A 84 7.49 -5.39 5.38
N GLU A 85 8.60 -5.58 4.67
CA GLU A 85 9.55 -4.51 4.37
C GLU A 85 9.93 -4.50 2.90
N ILE A 86 10.08 -3.31 2.32
CA ILE A 86 10.45 -3.13 0.92
C ILE A 86 11.97 -3.09 0.77
N LEU A 87 12.56 -4.14 0.22
CA LEU A 87 14.00 -4.26 0.04
C LEU A 87 14.41 -4.40 -1.45
N PRO A 88 15.67 -4.09 -1.80
CA PRO A 88 16.69 -3.45 -0.95
C PRO A 88 16.37 -2.00 -0.62
N ASP A 89 16.71 -1.56 0.59
CA ASP A 89 16.62 -0.18 1.04
C ASP A 89 17.88 0.61 0.66
N THR A 90 17.71 1.48 -0.34
CA THR A 90 18.81 2.28 -0.89
C THR A 90 18.66 3.76 -0.59
N ARG A 91 17.64 4.18 0.18
CA ARG A 91 17.35 5.60 0.42
C ARG A 91 16.85 5.91 1.84
N ARG A 92 17.63 5.46 2.81
CA ARG A 92 17.45 5.68 4.26
C ARG A 92 17.37 7.12 4.72
N THR A 93 18.10 8.01 4.04
CA THR A 93 18.25 9.40 4.48
C THR A 93 18.11 10.37 3.32
N HIS A 94 17.88 11.65 3.65
CA HIS A 94 17.85 12.70 2.64
C HIS A 94 19.18 12.89 1.89
N ALA A 95 20.30 12.39 2.44
CA ALA A 95 21.60 12.41 1.78
C ALA A 95 21.72 11.34 0.69
N ASP A 96 20.91 10.28 0.77
CA ASP A 96 20.88 9.22 -0.24
C ASP A 96 20.13 9.68 -1.49
N LYS A 97 20.63 9.25 -2.65
CA LYS A 97 20.11 9.71 -3.94
C LYS A 97 18.71 9.16 -4.18
N LEU A 98 17.74 10.06 -4.36
CA LEU A 98 16.43 9.70 -4.89
C LEU A 98 16.53 9.31 -6.37
N THR A 99 16.10 8.10 -6.69
CA THR A 99 16.07 7.52 -8.03
C THR A 99 14.68 6.99 -8.33
N ALA A 100 13.92 7.75 -9.11
CA ALA A 100 12.55 7.40 -9.49
C ALA A 100 12.49 6.07 -10.25
N GLY A 101 11.47 5.26 -9.95
CA GLY A 101 11.31 3.91 -10.48
C GLY A 101 12.27 2.87 -9.89
N GLN A 102 13.09 3.26 -8.91
CA GLN A 102 14.00 2.37 -8.20
C GLN A 102 13.74 2.37 -6.69
N ASN A 103 14.04 3.47 -6.02
CA ASN A 103 13.86 3.64 -4.58
C ASN A 103 12.69 4.56 -4.20
N PHE A 104 12.04 5.09 -5.23
CA PHE A 104 10.91 5.98 -5.09
C PHE A 104 9.96 5.84 -6.29
N SER A 105 8.66 5.78 -6.03
CA SER A 105 7.61 5.94 -7.04
C SER A 105 6.59 6.96 -6.55
N ASN A 106 6.27 7.96 -7.36
CA ASN A 106 5.10 8.83 -7.08
C ASN A 106 3.86 8.37 -7.85
N GLU A 107 3.98 7.29 -8.63
CA GLU A 107 2.93 6.66 -9.39
C GLU A 107 2.44 5.43 -8.63
N ALA A 108 1.18 5.50 -8.19
CA ALA A 108 0.52 4.41 -7.48
C ALA A 108 0.31 3.22 -8.41
N GLY A 109 0.48 2.00 -7.89
CA GLY A 109 0.32 0.77 -8.66
C GLY A 109 1.47 0.44 -9.61
N HIS A 110 2.57 1.18 -9.55
CA HIS A 110 3.69 0.99 -10.49
C HIS A 110 4.66 -0.12 -10.05
N MET A 111 4.94 -0.26 -8.75
CA MET A 111 5.93 -1.23 -8.26
C MET A 111 5.66 -1.73 -6.84
N ALA A 112 6.16 -2.94 -6.56
CA ALA A 112 6.05 -3.65 -5.30
C ALA A 112 4.62 -3.56 -4.71
N ILE A 113 3.70 -4.26 -5.35
CA ILE A 113 2.27 -4.25 -5.00
C ILE A 113 1.96 -5.46 -4.13
N LEU A 114 1.34 -5.26 -2.98
CA LEU A 114 0.70 -6.29 -2.16
C LEU A 114 -0.80 -6.35 -2.45
N ILE A 115 -1.38 -7.56 -2.44
CA ILE A 115 -2.80 -7.80 -2.77
C ILE A 115 -3.46 -8.55 -1.62
N TYR A 116 -4.57 -8.02 -1.10
CA TYR A 116 -5.35 -8.57 0.01
C TYR A 116 -6.81 -8.78 -0.40
N PRO A 117 -7.31 -10.02 -0.44
CA PRO A 117 -8.72 -10.30 -0.74
C PRO A 117 -9.60 -10.00 0.48
N VAL A 118 -10.67 -9.24 0.28
CA VAL A 118 -11.58 -8.82 1.35
C VAL A 118 -13.03 -8.98 0.92
N GLN A 119 -13.80 -9.71 1.71
CA GLN A 119 -15.25 -9.75 1.62
C GLN A 119 -15.83 -8.53 2.34
N ILE A 120 -16.36 -7.58 1.57
CA ILE A 120 -17.03 -6.38 2.07
C ILE A 120 -18.54 -6.57 1.96
N THR A 121 -19.28 -6.30 3.03
CA THR A 121 -20.75 -6.44 3.06
C THR A 121 -21.48 -5.11 3.08
N THR A 122 -20.81 -4.04 3.50
CA THR A 122 -21.37 -2.70 3.62
C THR A 122 -20.68 -1.73 2.64
N PRO A 123 -21.33 -1.31 1.55
CA PRO A 123 -20.80 -0.26 0.67
C PRO A 123 -20.60 1.08 1.40
N GLY A 124 -19.67 1.88 0.91
CA GLY A 124 -19.42 3.23 1.43
C GLY A 124 -17.99 3.70 1.26
N ARG A 125 -17.71 4.88 1.81
CA ARG A 125 -16.37 5.44 1.86
C ARG A 125 -15.61 4.91 3.06
N TYR A 126 -14.57 4.12 2.81
CA TYR A 126 -13.68 3.60 3.82
C TYR A 126 -12.43 4.47 3.93
N TYR A 127 -12.19 5.03 5.11
CA TYR A 127 -10.96 5.74 5.45
C TYR A 127 -9.89 4.73 5.81
N VAL A 128 -8.76 4.78 5.11
CA VAL A 128 -7.68 3.78 5.26
C VAL A 128 -6.64 4.30 6.24
N TRP A 129 -6.26 3.43 7.17
CA TRP A 129 -5.21 3.64 8.15
C TRP A 129 -4.16 2.56 8.00
N VAL A 130 -2.90 2.93 8.12
CA VAL A 130 -1.78 1.99 8.08
C VAL A 130 -0.89 2.22 9.30
N ARG A 131 -0.41 1.13 9.89
CA ARG A 131 0.58 1.09 10.96
C ARG A 131 1.93 0.75 10.34
N ALA A 132 2.86 1.69 10.48
CA ALA A 132 4.19 1.59 9.90
C ALA A 132 5.25 1.98 10.91
N TYR A 133 6.49 1.53 10.67
CA TYR A 133 7.65 1.97 11.41
C TYR A 133 8.53 2.80 10.46
N SER A 134 9.04 3.92 10.96
CA SER A 134 10.04 4.70 10.23
C SER A 134 11.00 5.34 11.22
N THR A 135 12.29 5.29 10.91
CA THR A 135 13.35 5.82 11.77
C THR A 135 13.61 7.30 11.49
N GLY A 136 13.50 7.70 10.22
CA GLY A 136 13.85 9.03 9.73
C GLY A 136 12.79 9.70 8.84
N SER A 137 13.26 10.64 8.01
CA SER A 137 12.41 11.40 7.08
C SER A 137 12.09 10.67 5.78
N GLU A 138 12.69 9.52 5.56
CA GLU A 138 12.43 8.65 4.40
C GLU A 138 11.66 7.40 4.84
N ASP A 139 11.47 6.45 3.91
CA ASP A 139 10.88 5.13 4.14
C ASP A 139 9.48 5.20 4.77
N ASN A 140 8.71 6.21 4.39
CA ASN A 140 7.53 6.63 5.14
C ASN A 140 6.37 7.05 4.24
N GLY A 141 6.27 6.40 3.08
CA GLY A 141 5.23 6.62 2.10
C GLY A 141 4.70 5.33 1.50
N LEU A 142 3.37 5.28 1.31
CA LEU A 142 2.68 4.23 0.57
C LEU A 142 1.55 4.79 -0.30
N HIS A 143 1.06 3.95 -1.20
CA HIS A 143 -0.20 4.12 -1.91
C HIS A 143 -1.14 2.96 -1.59
N VAL A 144 -2.45 3.20 -1.63
CA VAL A 144 -3.52 2.20 -1.51
C VAL A 144 -4.42 2.22 -2.74
N GLY A 145 -4.87 1.04 -3.16
CA GLY A 145 -5.77 0.79 -4.29
C GLY A 145 -6.92 -0.13 -3.90
N ILE A 146 -7.87 -0.29 -4.83
CA ILE A 146 -8.96 -1.25 -4.75
C ILE A 146 -9.25 -1.83 -6.13
N ASP A 147 -9.41 -3.15 -6.23
CA ASP A 147 -9.77 -3.87 -7.46
C ASP A 147 -8.84 -3.56 -8.66
N GLY A 148 -7.56 -3.36 -8.38
CA GLY A 148 -6.54 -2.96 -9.37
C GLY A 148 -6.58 -1.48 -9.77
N GLU A 149 -7.51 -0.70 -9.23
CA GLU A 149 -7.63 0.75 -9.46
C GLU A 149 -6.93 1.55 -8.35
N TRP A 150 -6.35 2.69 -8.72
CA TRP A 150 -5.52 3.53 -7.82
C TRP A 150 -6.09 4.95 -7.70
N PRO A 151 -7.18 5.14 -6.92
CA PRO A 151 -7.86 6.43 -6.85
C PRO A 151 -6.93 7.51 -6.31
N ALA A 152 -7.18 8.76 -6.70
CA ALA A 152 -6.38 9.90 -6.24
C ALA A 152 -6.37 10.02 -4.70
N SER A 153 -7.46 9.62 -4.02
CA SER A 153 -7.56 9.55 -2.56
C SER A 153 -6.73 8.43 -1.94
N GLY A 154 -6.29 7.43 -2.70
CA GLY A 154 -5.42 6.35 -2.21
C GLY A 154 -3.92 6.68 -2.27
N GLN A 155 -3.53 7.83 -2.82
CA GLN A 155 -2.12 8.10 -3.11
C GLN A 155 -1.43 8.90 -2.01
N ARG A 156 -0.13 8.64 -1.80
CA ARG A 156 0.76 9.46 -0.95
C ARG A 156 0.33 9.50 0.52
N LEU A 157 -0.06 8.35 1.06
CA LEU A 157 -0.15 8.17 2.50
C LEU A 157 1.25 8.37 3.10
N GLN A 158 1.36 9.15 4.18
CA GLN A 158 2.64 9.71 4.64
C GLN A 158 2.74 9.74 6.17
N TRP A 159 3.89 9.32 6.70
CA TRP A 159 4.21 9.39 8.13
C TRP A 159 5.28 10.44 8.42
N CYS A 160 4.89 11.55 9.06
CA CYS A 160 5.83 12.53 9.62
C CYS A 160 6.07 12.35 11.12
N ASP A 161 5.05 11.89 11.85
CA ASP A 161 5.09 11.67 13.30
C ASP A 161 5.39 10.21 13.63
N GLY A 162 5.55 9.90 14.92
CA GLY A 162 5.65 8.50 15.40
C GLY A 162 6.95 7.78 15.06
N LYS A 163 8.03 8.52 14.82
CA LYS A 163 9.34 7.94 14.48
C LYS A 163 9.88 7.04 15.59
N ASN A 164 10.55 5.96 15.17
CA ASN A 164 11.08 4.91 16.05
C ASN A 164 10.00 4.20 16.89
N THR A 165 8.76 4.19 16.40
CA THR A 165 7.63 3.44 16.97
C THR A 165 6.72 2.96 15.85
N TRP A 166 6.01 1.85 16.08
CA TRP A 166 4.90 1.46 15.21
C TRP A 166 3.74 2.44 15.35
N HIS A 167 3.44 3.18 14.27
CA HIS A 167 2.52 4.31 14.31
C HIS A 167 1.44 4.22 13.24
N TRP A 168 0.19 4.38 13.67
CA TRP A 168 -0.96 4.50 12.79
C TRP A 168 -1.03 5.89 12.16
N GLU A 169 -1.26 5.97 10.85
CA GLU A 169 -1.53 7.24 10.18
C GLU A 169 -2.55 7.10 9.04
N SER A 170 -3.26 8.20 8.76
CA SER A 170 -4.26 8.34 7.69
C SER A 170 -4.27 9.77 7.13
N LYS A 171 -3.11 10.20 6.61
CA LYS A 171 -2.93 11.54 6.04
C LYS A 171 -2.36 11.47 4.64
N GLN A 172 -2.98 12.21 3.73
CA GLN A 172 -2.51 12.33 2.36
C GLN A 172 -1.56 13.50 2.22
N ARG A 173 -0.31 13.26 1.85
CA ARG A 173 0.63 14.31 1.45
C ARG A 173 0.10 15.08 0.25
N THR A 174 0.12 16.41 0.37
CA THR A 174 -0.20 17.33 -0.73
C THR A 174 0.96 18.29 -0.98
N GLU A 175 0.87 19.06 -2.06
CA GLU A 175 1.85 20.12 -2.35
C GLU A 175 1.92 21.15 -1.23
N LYS A 176 0.77 21.47 -0.60
CA LYS A 176 0.68 22.48 0.47
C LYS A 176 1.00 21.93 1.85
N VAL A 177 0.69 20.65 2.10
CA VAL A 177 0.84 20.02 3.40
C VAL A 177 1.67 18.75 3.25
N HIS A 178 2.99 18.89 3.45
CA HIS A 178 3.94 17.80 3.23
C HIS A 178 3.76 16.63 4.19
N CYS A 179 3.32 16.87 5.42
CA CYS A 179 2.97 15.84 6.40
C CYS A 179 1.55 15.30 6.26
N GLY A 180 0.86 15.76 5.22
CA GLY A 180 -0.43 15.29 4.82
C GLY A 180 -1.63 15.89 5.56
N GLU A 181 -2.75 15.82 4.87
CA GLU A 181 -4.05 16.30 5.34
C GLU A 181 -4.89 15.11 5.80
N PRO A 182 -5.53 15.19 6.98
CA PRO A 182 -6.37 14.11 7.48
C PRO A 182 -7.62 13.91 6.62
N TYR A 183 -8.22 12.72 6.70
CA TYR A 183 -9.46 12.34 6.00
C TYR A 183 -9.39 12.34 4.47
N LYS A 184 -8.19 12.40 3.89
CA LYS A 184 -7.98 12.37 2.45
C LYS A 184 -7.53 11.01 1.91
N ILE A 185 -7.15 10.10 2.81
CA ILE A 185 -6.82 8.73 2.48
C ILE A 185 -8.07 7.86 2.65
N TYR A 186 -8.72 7.56 1.52
CA TYR A 186 -9.94 6.76 1.49
C TYR A 186 -10.12 6.03 0.15
N ILE A 187 -10.92 4.97 0.19
CA ILE A 187 -11.43 4.25 -0.98
C ILE A 187 -12.96 4.25 -0.93
N ASP A 188 -13.59 4.35 -2.08
CA ASP A 188 -15.04 4.28 -2.22
C ASP A 188 -15.39 2.86 -2.69
N VAL A 189 -16.22 2.15 -1.93
CA VAL A 189 -16.75 0.82 -2.26
C VAL A 189 -18.20 0.97 -2.66
N GLU A 190 -18.51 0.76 -3.94
CA GLU A 190 -19.86 1.00 -4.48
C GLU A 190 -20.80 -0.19 -4.27
N GLU A 191 -20.28 -1.41 -4.36
CA GLU A 191 -21.06 -2.65 -4.30
C GLU A 191 -20.52 -3.58 -3.23
N PRO A 192 -21.37 -4.37 -2.55
CA PRO A 192 -20.89 -5.40 -1.65
C PRO A 192 -20.31 -6.57 -2.46
N GLY A 193 -19.26 -7.21 -1.96
CA GLY A 193 -18.61 -8.27 -2.70
C GLY A 193 -17.23 -8.63 -2.20
N LEU A 194 -16.62 -9.56 -2.93
CA LEU A 194 -15.19 -9.80 -2.81
C LEU A 194 -14.47 -8.71 -3.60
N HIS A 195 -13.63 -7.96 -2.90
CA HIS A 195 -12.74 -6.95 -3.45
C HIS A 195 -11.29 -7.36 -3.20
N THR A 196 -10.37 -6.77 -3.96
CA THR A 196 -8.96 -6.75 -3.57
C THR A 196 -8.61 -5.36 -3.07
N ILE A 197 -7.93 -5.30 -1.92
CA ILE A 197 -7.29 -4.08 -1.43
C ILE A 197 -5.80 -4.23 -1.72
N GLU A 198 -5.21 -3.23 -2.34
CA GLU A 198 -3.81 -3.26 -2.73
C GLU A 198 -3.00 -2.14 -2.09
N PHE A 199 -1.72 -2.42 -1.82
CA PHE A 199 -0.77 -1.40 -1.37
C PHE A 199 0.45 -1.43 -2.28
N SER A 200 0.90 -0.26 -2.75
CA SER A 200 2.09 -0.16 -3.59
C SER A 200 3.11 0.80 -3.02
N MET A 201 4.37 0.51 -3.34
CA MET A 201 5.51 1.28 -2.87
C MET A 201 5.43 2.74 -3.31
N ARG A 202 5.66 3.64 -2.36
CA ARG A 202 6.09 5.01 -2.66
C ARG A 202 7.59 5.17 -2.43
N GLU A 203 8.12 4.60 -1.36
CA GLU A 203 9.54 4.65 -0.95
C GLU A 203 10.00 3.23 -0.60
N ASP A 204 11.26 2.87 -0.93
CA ASP A 204 11.86 1.63 -0.41
C ASP A 204 12.15 1.75 1.10
N GLY A 205 12.59 0.66 1.74
CA GLY A 205 12.79 0.59 3.20
C GLY A 205 11.51 0.68 4.04
N PHE A 206 10.34 0.83 3.42
CA PHE A 206 9.09 1.01 4.15
C PHE A 206 8.73 -0.24 4.96
N GLU A 207 8.64 -0.09 6.28
CA GLU A 207 8.21 -1.15 7.21
C GLU A 207 6.71 -1.06 7.48
N PHE A 208 5.97 -2.08 7.03
CA PHE A 208 4.51 -2.16 7.06
C PHE A 208 4.04 -3.30 7.97
N ASP A 209 3.37 -2.96 9.06
CA ASP A 209 2.93 -3.93 10.07
C ASP A 209 1.46 -4.31 9.93
N LYS A 210 0.57 -3.32 9.83
CA LYS A 210 -0.87 -3.58 9.82
C LYS A 210 -1.64 -2.50 9.10
N TRP A 211 -2.78 -2.85 8.52
CA TRP A 211 -3.70 -1.86 7.98
C TRP A 211 -5.12 -2.10 8.45
N LEU A 212 -5.91 -1.04 8.43
CA LEU A 212 -7.35 -1.11 8.61
C LEU A 212 -8.03 -0.10 7.69
N MET A 213 -9.31 -0.33 7.43
CA MET A 213 -10.15 0.64 6.77
C MET A 213 -11.52 0.67 7.43
N THR A 214 -12.11 1.85 7.57
CA THR A 214 -13.35 2.02 8.33
C THR A 214 -14.30 3.05 7.70
N LEU A 215 -15.60 2.81 7.80
CA LEU A 215 -16.65 3.77 7.43
C LEU A 215 -16.69 4.99 8.37
N GLU A 216 -16.09 4.89 9.57
CA GLU A 216 -16.09 5.98 10.54
C GLU A 216 -15.06 7.05 10.17
N ARG A 217 -15.54 8.16 9.58
CA ARG A 217 -14.67 9.30 9.23
C ARG A 217 -13.87 9.83 10.42
N GLU A 218 -14.50 9.93 11.58
CA GLU A 218 -13.90 10.47 12.81
C GLU A 218 -13.24 9.38 13.68
N PHE A 219 -12.87 8.25 13.07
CA PHE A 219 -12.19 7.17 13.75
C PHE A 219 -10.95 7.70 14.46
N LYS A 220 -10.83 7.40 15.76
CA LYS A 220 -9.68 7.82 16.54
C LYS A 220 -8.50 6.92 16.19
N ARG A 221 -7.36 7.54 15.89
CA ARG A 221 -6.09 6.83 15.73
C ARG A 221 -5.89 5.86 16.91
N PRO A 222 -5.67 4.56 16.67
CA PRO A 222 -5.38 3.63 17.74
C PRO A 222 -4.02 3.95 18.38
N ASP A 223 -3.93 3.82 19.71
CA ASP A 223 -2.67 3.96 20.45
C ASP A 223 -1.93 2.60 20.60
N ASP A 224 -2.54 1.51 20.11
CA ASP A 224 -2.07 0.12 20.21
C ASP A 224 -1.96 -0.55 18.82
N THR A 225 -2.03 -1.88 18.77
CA THR A 225 -2.00 -2.69 17.53
C THR A 225 -3.29 -2.60 16.72
N GLY A 226 -4.28 -1.82 17.14
CA GLY A 226 -5.56 -1.67 16.47
C GLY A 226 -6.44 -2.94 16.52
N PRO A 227 -7.57 -2.93 15.81
CA PRO A 227 -8.53 -4.03 15.80
C PRO A 227 -7.92 -5.36 15.33
N ALA A 228 -8.46 -6.47 15.83
CA ALA A 228 -8.08 -7.80 15.38
C ALA A 228 -8.59 -8.07 13.96
N GLN A 229 -7.78 -8.77 13.16
CA GLN A 229 -8.21 -9.21 11.83
C GLN A 229 -9.33 -10.24 11.89
N ARG A 230 -10.13 -10.31 10.81
CA ARG A 230 -11.28 -11.21 10.68
C ARG A 230 -11.20 -11.94 9.34
N THR A 231 -11.47 -13.24 9.33
CA THR A 231 -11.45 -14.12 8.15
C THR A 231 -12.71 -14.97 8.06
#